data_AF-A0A162Q1G4-F1
#
_entry.id   AF-A0A162Q1G4-F1
#
_cell.length_a   1.000
_cell.length_b   1.000
_cell.length_c   1.000
_cell.angle_alpha   90.00
_cell.angle_beta   90.00
_cell.angle_gamma   90.00
#
_symmetry.space_group_name_H-M   'P 1'
#
loop_
_entity.id
_entity.type
_entity.pdbx_description
1 polymer ?
#
loop_
_entity_poly.entity_id
_entity_poly.type
_entity_poly.pdbx_seq_one_letter_code
_entity_poly.pdbx_strand_id
1 'polypeptide(L)'
;MPKSIHLFLFLLVTCSFLVCLYYSEIEKNVSRRFGPRLLGSSLRNLRASEDIFALTGAFLNVTPSASVQHGEVEYQNNTSSVYYYHSANTKYANLSSAETIHLAVIFCNVGQKAALKWNFKKMTRSLIKHCSNNIALHFHLVTDPSSWEIAKEVIHYESKKTKINIQVSAYFVDTFAQQFITTIEVLQQYFSAKPGTYYNQALFYASVRLPDLIPSDVAQLIFVDVDTEFRDSVEKLNQQFEYFDDQQLLGLAPELSPVYRHILYVYRNQHKTSLLGEPKGKGFPGYNSGVVLMKLNMMRQSSLYQALLTNVSLAKLTDKYSFKGHLGDQDFYTLVALEYPHLFYTLPCNWNRQLCQWWKSKGYEDIFELFYECKGFISLYHGNCNSQIPDANT
;
A
#
# COMPACT_ATOMS: atom_id res chain seq x y z
N MET A 1 45.80 -15.11 28.90
CA MET A 1 44.34 -15.27 28.71
C MET A 1 43.64 -14.20 29.53
N PRO A 2 42.97 -13.21 28.92
CA PRO A 2 42.70 -11.97 29.63
C PRO A 2 41.35 -11.99 30.34
N LYS A 3 41.35 -11.46 31.56
CA LYS A 3 40.25 -11.34 32.54
C LYS A 3 38.98 -10.60 32.05
N SER A 4 38.94 -10.19 30.78
CA SER A 4 37.82 -9.44 30.18
C SER A 4 36.63 -10.34 29.81
N ILE A 5 36.86 -11.61 29.48
CA ILE A 5 35.80 -12.58 29.12
C ILE A 5 34.94 -12.93 30.35
N HIS A 6 35.55 -13.06 31.53
CA HIS A 6 34.82 -13.36 32.76
C HIS A 6 33.90 -12.22 33.21
N LEU A 7 34.28 -10.96 32.98
CA LEU A 7 33.42 -9.81 33.31
C LEU A 7 32.20 -9.72 32.39
N PHE A 8 32.37 -10.06 31.10
CA PHE A 8 31.29 -10.06 30.11
C PHE A 8 30.28 -11.19 30.35
N LEU A 9 30.76 -12.39 30.69
CA LEU A 9 29.90 -13.51 31.09
C LEU A 9 29.16 -13.22 32.41
N PHE A 10 29.80 -12.56 33.38
CA PHE A 10 29.15 -12.19 34.64
C PHE A 10 28.04 -11.14 34.43
N LEU A 11 28.25 -10.17 33.53
CA LEU A 11 27.23 -9.18 33.14
C LEU A 11 26.04 -9.82 32.41
N LEU A 12 26.27 -10.79 31.51
CA LEU A 12 25.19 -11.50 30.81
C LEU A 12 24.35 -12.40 31.75
N VAL A 13 24.99 -13.07 32.71
CA VAL A 13 24.30 -13.91 33.69
C VAL A 13 23.49 -13.05 34.67
N THR A 14 24.05 -11.94 35.14
CA THR A 14 23.33 -11.01 36.05
C THR A 14 22.18 -10.30 35.35
N CYS A 15 22.32 -9.92 34.08
CA CYS A 15 21.25 -9.31 33.29
C CYS A 15 20.10 -10.31 33.03
N SER A 16 20.42 -11.56 32.71
CA SER A 16 19.42 -12.64 32.57
C SER A 16 18.68 -12.92 33.88
N PHE A 17 19.38 -12.88 35.01
CA PHE A 17 18.77 -13.09 36.33
C PHE A 17 17.83 -11.95 36.74
N LEU A 18 18.18 -10.70 36.43
CA LEU A 18 17.32 -9.53 36.65
C LEU A 18 16.07 -9.54 35.77
N VAL A 19 16.18 -9.99 34.52
CA VAL A 19 15.02 -10.19 33.63
C VAL A 19 14.10 -11.28 34.20
N CYS A 20 14.64 -12.40 34.67
CA CYS A 20 13.84 -13.45 35.31
C CYS A 20 13.13 -12.98 36.58
N LEU A 21 13.79 -12.16 37.43
CA LEU A 21 13.17 -11.58 38.62
C LEU A 21 12.08 -10.57 38.26
N TYR A 22 12.28 -9.76 37.22
CA TYR A 22 11.27 -8.83 36.70
C TYR A 22 10.02 -9.56 36.19
N TYR A 23 10.19 -10.65 35.44
CA TYR A 23 9.07 -11.49 34.98
C TYR A 23 8.36 -12.20 36.14
N SER A 24 9.09 -12.69 37.16
CA SER A 24 8.50 -13.29 38.35
C SER A 24 7.67 -12.29 39.17
N GLU A 25 8.09 -11.03 39.24
CA GLU A 25 7.36 -9.98 39.95
C GLU A 25 6.09 -9.54 39.17
N ILE A 26 6.13 -9.59 37.83
CA ILE A 26 4.95 -9.39 36.97
C ILE A 26 3.95 -10.54 37.16
N GLU A 27 4.38 -11.80 37.19
CA GLU A 27 3.50 -12.94 37.45
C GLU A 27 2.81 -12.86 38.82
N LYS A 28 3.53 -12.46 39.87
CA LYS A 28 2.95 -12.24 41.21
C LYS A 28 1.92 -11.11 41.21
N ASN A 29 2.15 -10.04 40.45
CA ASN A 29 1.21 -8.92 40.34
C ASN A 29 -0.03 -9.26 39.51
N VAL A 30 0.10 -10.09 38.46
CA VAL A 30 -1.02 -10.58 37.67
C VAL A 30 -1.87 -11.57 38.48
N SER A 31 -1.24 -12.46 39.25
CA SER A 31 -1.94 -13.44 40.10
C SER A 31 -2.63 -12.83 41.32
N ARG A 32 -2.23 -11.63 41.77
CA ARG A 32 -2.94 -10.86 42.82
C ARG A 32 -4.16 -10.10 42.30
N ARG A 33 -4.22 -9.80 41.00
CA ARG A 33 -5.26 -8.96 40.39
C ARG A 33 -6.42 -9.77 39.79
N PHE A 34 -6.20 -11.04 39.48
CA PHE A 34 -7.21 -11.95 38.94
C PHE A 34 -7.24 -13.23 39.78
N GLY A 35 -8.31 -13.39 40.57
CA GLY A 35 -8.52 -14.55 41.43
C GLY A 35 -8.54 -15.88 40.67
N PRO A 36 -8.36 -17.01 41.37
CA PRO A 36 -8.06 -18.30 40.75
C PRO A 36 -9.33 -18.93 40.19
N ARG A 37 -9.70 -18.60 38.95
CA ARG A 37 -10.75 -19.35 38.21
C ARG A 37 -10.64 -19.38 36.69
N LEU A 38 -9.54 -18.91 36.08
CA LEU A 38 -9.40 -18.89 34.61
C LEU A 38 -8.04 -19.38 34.06
N LEU A 39 -7.31 -20.21 34.81
CA LEU A 39 -6.07 -20.85 34.33
C LEU A 39 -6.04 -22.32 34.73
N GLY A 40 -6.85 -23.12 34.05
CA GLY A 40 -6.93 -24.56 34.26
C GLY A 40 -7.28 -25.29 32.98
N SER A 41 -6.32 -25.40 32.06
CA SER A 41 -6.24 -26.50 31.06
C SER A 41 -5.14 -26.38 29.99
N SER A 42 -4.36 -25.29 29.89
CA SER A 42 -3.42 -25.12 28.75
C SER A 42 -1.93 -24.94 29.10
N LEU A 43 -1.48 -25.33 30.29
CA LEU A 43 -0.06 -25.21 30.70
C LEU A 43 0.59 -26.52 31.16
N ARG A 44 0.17 -27.66 30.58
CA ARG A 44 0.71 -28.97 30.96
C ARG A 44 1.71 -29.61 29.98
N ASN A 45 2.13 -28.93 28.91
CA ASN A 45 3.08 -29.48 27.93
C ASN A 45 4.26 -28.54 27.61
N LEU A 46 4.91 -27.99 28.62
CA LEU A 46 6.21 -27.30 28.48
C LEU A 46 7.21 -27.83 29.51
N ARG A 47 7.52 -29.13 29.41
CA ARG A 47 8.71 -29.78 29.98
C ARG A 47 9.09 -30.98 29.11
N ALA A 48 9.87 -30.72 28.06
CA ALA A 48 10.71 -31.70 27.37
C ALA A 48 11.67 -30.91 26.46
N SER A 49 12.69 -30.30 27.06
CA SER A 49 13.78 -29.61 26.36
C SER A 49 15.10 -30.24 26.75
N GLU A 50 15.31 -31.48 26.33
CA GLU A 50 16.61 -32.17 26.31
C GLU A 50 16.61 -33.15 25.13
N ASP A 51 16.58 -32.63 23.90
CA ASP A 51 16.89 -33.39 22.67
C ASP A 51 17.19 -32.44 21.48
N ILE A 52 17.82 -31.30 21.76
CA ILE A 52 18.30 -30.35 20.74
C ILE A 52 19.81 -30.53 20.61
N PHE A 53 20.28 -31.68 20.14
CA PHE A 53 21.66 -31.83 19.62
C PHE A 53 21.88 -33.04 18.68
N ALA A 54 20.83 -33.72 18.20
CA ALA A 54 20.95 -34.93 17.36
C ALA A 54 20.19 -34.88 16.02
N LEU A 55 19.98 -33.69 15.44
CA LEU A 55 19.38 -33.53 14.10
C LEU A 55 20.21 -32.62 13.17
N THR A 56 21.53 -32.57 13.39
CA THR A 56 22.52 -32.03 12.43
C THR A 56 23.07 -33.18 11.58
N GLY A 57 22.29 -33.66 10.60
CA GLY A 57 22.77 -34.78 9.79
C GLY A 57 21.83 -35.40 8.77
N ALA A 58 20.87 -34.67 8.21
CA ALA A 58 20.18 -35.08 6.98
C ALA A 58 19.40 -33.89 6.45
N PHE A 59 19.79 -33.41 5.27
CA PHE A 59 19.05 -32.56 4.30
C PHE A 59 20.04 -31.63 3.57
N LEU A 60 21.05 -32.24 2.94
CA LEU A 60 21.78 -31.66 1.83
C LEU A 60 21.69 -32.65 0.68
N ASN A 61 20.76 -32.36 -0.24
CA ASN A 61 20.72 -32.72 -1.66
C ASN A 61 19.27 -32.79 -2.12
N VAL A 62 18.69 -31.63 -2.38
CA VAL A 62 17.58 -31.52 -3.33
C VAL A 62 18.01 -30.52 -4.39
N THR A 63 18.40 -31.05 -5.54
CA THR A 63 18.47 -30.31 -6.80
C THR A 63 17.07 -29.79 -7.13
N PRO A 64 16.86 -28.50 -7.40
CA PRO A 64 15.57 -28.05 -7.89
C PRO A 64 15.51 -28.30 -9.40
N SER A 65 15.05 -29.49 -9.79
CA SER A 65 14.33 -29.66 -11.06
C SER A 65 12.86 -29.90 -10.72
N ALA A 66 12.15 -28.82 -10.42
CA ALA A 66 10.71 -28.84 -10.19
C ALA A 66 10.04 -27.84 -11.13
N SER A 67 9.40 -28.42 -12.14
CA SER A 67 8.27 -27.95 -12.95
C SER A 67 7.67 -26.58 -12.63
N VAL A 68 7.50 -25.79 -13.69
CA VAL A 68 6.65 -24.59 -13.78
C VAL A 68 5.28 -24.87 -13.15
N GLN A 69 4.99 -24.29 -11.99
CA GLN A 69 3.62 -24.20 -11.49
C GLN A 69 2.90 -23.13 -12.32
N HIS A 70 2.02 -23.56 -13.23
CA HIS A 70 1.05 -22.67 -13.84
C HIS A 70 -0.03 -22.33 -12.79
N GLY A 71 -0.47 -21.07 -12.72
CA GLY A 71 -1.54 -20.66 -11.81
C GLY A 71 -2.80 -21.49 -12.00
N GLU A 72 -3.53 -21.73 -10.91
CA GLU A 72 -4.76 -22.52 -10.95
C GLU A 72 -5.83 -21.78 -11.76
N VAL A 73 -6.34 -22.43 -12.80
CA VAL A 73 -7.50 -21.95 -13.57
C VAL A 73 -8.75 -22.34 -12.81
N GLU A 74 -9.36 -21.37 -12.12
CA GLU A 74 -10.56 -21.65 -11.31
C GLU A 74 -11.85 -21.39 -12.10
N TYR A 75 -11.80 -20.64 -13.21
CA TYR A 75 -12.99 -20.39 -14.05
C TYR A 75 -12.65 -20.15 -15.52
N GLN A 76 -13.35 -20.88 -16.40
CA GLN A 76 -13.31 -20.70 -17.85
C GLN A 76 -14.74 -20.82 -18.39
N ASN A 77 -15.19 -19.82 -19.16
CA ASN A 77 -16.37 -19.94 -20.03
C ASN A 77 -15.92 -19.73 -21.49
N ASN A 78 -16.83 -19.88 -22.46
CA ASN A 78 -16.48 -19.75 -23.89
C ASN A 78 -15.91 -18.38 -24.30
N THR A 79 -15.93 -17.37 -23.41
CA THR A 79 -15.60 -15.97 -23.72
C THR A 79 -14.63 -15.29 -22.75
N SER A 80 -14.33 -15.84 -21.58
CA SER A 80 -13.46 -15.24 -20.56
C SER A 80 -12.85 -16.31 -19.64
N SER A 81 -11.61 -16.09 -19.22
CA SER A 81 -10.93 -16.92 -18.22
C SER A 81 -10.48 -16.07 -17.02
N VAL A 82 -10.50 -16.68 -15.83
CA VAL A 82 -9.89 -16.11 -14.62
C VAL A 82 -8.77 -17.00 -14.10
N TYR A 83 -7.58 -16.42 -13.93
CA TYR A 83 -6.39 -17.12 -13.43
C TYR A 83 -5.98 -16.56 -12.07
N TYR A 84 -5.73 -17.46 -11.12
CA TYR A 84 -5.31 -17.08 -9.77
C TYR A 84 -3.87 -17.52 -9.52
N TYR A 85 -3.06 -16.60 -9.02
CA TYR A 85 -1.64 -16.82 -8.76
C TYR A 85 -1.30 -16.46 -7.32
N HIS A 86 -0.58 -17.36 -6.66
CA HIS A 86 0.13 -17.08 -5.42
C HIS A 86 1.57 -16.68 -5.77
N SER A 87 1.94 -15.41 -5.55
CA SER A 87 3.31 -14.86 -5.69
C SER A 87 3.76 -14.29 -7.06
N ALA A 88 4.82 -13.48 -7.00
CA ALA A 88 5.52 -12.79 -8.08
C ALA A 88 6.34 -13.71 -9.01
N ASN A 89 6.63 -14.93 -8.58
CA ASN A 89 7.51 -15.84 -9.35
C ASN A 89 6.75 -16.78 -10.29
N THR A 90 5.44 -16.59 -10.45
CA THR A 90 4.63 -17.47 -11.30
C THR A 90 4.63 -16.97 -12.74
N LYS A 91 4.92 -17.86 -13.70
CA LYS A 91 4.74 -17.55 -15.12
C LYS A 91 3.26 -17.35 -15.40
N TYR A 92 2.89 -16.13 -15.80
CA TYR A 92 1.52 -15.78 -16.14
C TYR A 92 1.05 -16.54 -17.38
N ALA A 93 -0.26 -16.81 -17.43
CA ALA A 93 -0.87 -17.39 -18.61
C ALA A 93 -0.71 -16.39 -19.75
N ASN A 94 -0.23 -16.86 -20.89
CA ASN A 94 -0.10 -16.02 -22.07
C ASN A 94 -1.51 -15.81 -22.65
N LEU A 95 -2.19 -14.76 -22.18
CA LEU A 95 -3.49 -14.37 -22.72
C LEU A 95 -3.28 -13.85 -24.14
N SER A 96 -3.92 -14.47 -25.12
CA SER A 96 -3.74 -14.18 -26.55
C SER A 96 -3.81 -12.69 -26.87
N SER A 97 -2.84 -12.17 -27.63
CA SER A 97 -2.75 -10.89 -28.40
C SER A 97 -3.36 -9.59 -27.84
N ALA A 98 -3.93 -9.60 -26.63
CA ALA A 98 -4.58 -8.47 -25.99
C ALA A 98 -3.56 -7.72 -25.14
N GLU A 99 -3.63 -6.39 -25.16
CA GLU A 99 -2.87 -5.55 -24.25
C GLU A 99 -3.34 -5.83 -22.81
N THR A 100 -2.41 -6.16 -21.91
CA THR A 100 -2.72 -6.38 -20.49
C THR A 100 -2.50 -5.09 -19.71
N ILE A 101 -3.55 -4.65 -19.02
CA ILE A 101 -3.46 -3.53 -18.07
C ILE A 101 -3.30 -4.07 -16.65
N HIS A 102 -2.20 -3.70 -16.02
CA HIS A 102 -1.85 -4.10 -14.66
C HIS A 102 -2.40 -3.11 -13.64
N LEU A 103 -3.23 -3.59 -12.71
CA LEU A 103 -3.86 -2.80 -11.65
C LEU A 103 -3.48 -3.34 -10.27
N ALA A 104 -2.92 -2.50 -9.41
CA ALA A 104 -2.67 -2.83 -8.01
C ALA A 104 -3.75 -2.25 -7.11
N VAL A 105 -4.19 -3.05 -6.13
CA VAL A 105 -5.20 -2.67 -5.14
C VAL A 105 -4.82 -3.25 -3.78
N ILE A 106 -4.92 -2.45 -2.72
CA ILE A 106 -4.81 -2.95 -1.35
C ILE A 106 -6.20 -3.36 -0.86
N PHE A 107 -6.35 -4.61 -0.46
CA PHE A 107 -7.61 -5.16 0.02
C PHE A 107 -7.36 -6.11 1.20
N CYS A 108 -7.27 -5.53 2.40
CA CYS A 108 -7.02 -6.26 3.64
C CYS A 108 -8.07 -5.95 4.73
N ASN A 109 -8.14 -6.79 5.75
CA ASN A 109 -8.97 -6.65 6.95
C ASN A 109 -10.49 -6.57 6.69
N VAL A 110 -10.97 -7.26 5.64
CA VAL A 110 -12.38 -7.21 5.21
C VAL A 110 -13.30 -7.93 6.20
N GLY A 111 -12.84 -9.01 6.84
CA GLY A 111 -13.63 -9.77 7.82
C GLY A 111 -14.16 -8.93 9.00
N GLN A 112 -13.60 -7.74 9.20
CA GLN A 112 -14.02 -6.79 10.23
C GLN A 112 -14.83 -5.58 9.69
N LYS A 113 -14.98 -5.44 8.36
CA LYS A 113 -15.50 -4.22 7.69
C LYS A 113 -16.36 -4.52 6.46
N ALA A 114 -17.68 -4.64 6.64
CA ALA A 114 -18.63 -4.88 5.54
C ALA A 114 -18.56 -3.82 4.42
N ALA A 115 -18.30 -2.55 4.76
CA ALA A 115 -18.16 -1.46 3.79
C ALA A 115 -17.01 -1.69 2.79
N LEU A 116 -15.91 -2.30 3.22
CA LEU A 116 -14.75 -2.54 2.37
C LEU A 116 -15.05 -3.55 1.26
N LYS A 117 -15.79 -4.63 1.58
CA LYS A 117 -16.30 -5.58 0.58
C LYS A 117 -17.19 -4.89 -0.46
N TRP A 118 -18.06 -3.98 -0.01
CA TRP A 118 -18.95 -3.25 -0.91
C TRP A 118 -18.19 -2.28 -1.82
N ASN A 119 -17.23 -1.54 -1.27
CA ASN A 119 -16.34 -0.65 -2.04
C ASN A 119 -15.58 -1.45 -3.12
N PHE A 120 -14.95 -2.56 -2.75
CA PHE A 120 -14.21 -3.40 -3.71
C PHE A 120 -15.10 -3.95 -4.83
N LYS A 121 -16.32 -4.39 -4.48
CA LYS A 121 -17.30 -4.84 -5.47
C LYS A 121 -17.72 -3.71 -6.41
N LYS A 122 -17.93 -2.51 -5.87
CA LYS A 122 -18.34 -1.33 -6.64
C LYS A 122 -17.22 -0.88 -7.58
N MET A 123 -15.99 -0.76 -7.08
CA MET A 123 -14.79 -0.46 -7.86
C MET A 123 -14.62 -1.47 -8.99
N THR A 124 -14.56 -2.77 -8.65
CA THR A 124 -14.36 -3.86 -9.62
C THR A 124 -15.44 -3.86 -10.71
N ARG A 125 -16.72 -3.72 -10.32
CA ARG A 125 -17.82 -3.66 -11.28
C ARG A 125 -17.69 -2.46 -12.22
N SER A 126 -17.44 -1.27 -11.67
CA SER A 126 -17.34 -0.05 -12.46
C SER A 126 -16.18 -0.12 -13.45
N LEU A 127 -15.02 -0.60 -13.00
CA LEU A 127 -13.84 -0.86 -13.84
C LEU A 127 -14.18 -1.78 -15.00
N ILE A 128 -14.68 -2.99 -14.71
CA ILE A 128 -15.00 -4.01 -15.72
C ILE A 128 -16.06 -3.51 -16.72
N LYS A 129 -17.08 -2.79 -16.23
CA LYS A 129 -18.17 -2.25 -17.06
C LYS A 129 -17.65 -1.30 -18.14
N HIS A 130 -16.61 -0.53 -17.85
CA HIS A 130 -16.06 0.47 -18.76
C HIS A 130 -14.89 -0.04 -19.62
N CYS A 131 -14.41 -1.27 -19.39
CA CYS A 131 -13.38 -1.89 -20.21
C CYS A 131 -13.91 -2.32 -21.58
N SER A 132 -13.07 -2.18 -22.60
CA SER A 132 -13.25 -2.76 -23.92
C SER A 132 -12.94 -4.26 -23.92
N ASN A 133 -13.49 -5.00 -24.90
CA ASN A 133 -13.33 -6.46 -24.96
C ASN A 133 -11.98 -6.93 -25.55
N ASN A 134 -11.10 -6.02 -25.96
CA ASN A 134 -9.80 -6.32 -26.60
C ASN A 134 -8.61 -6.17 -25.65
N ILE A 135 -8.85 -5.93 -24.37
CA ILE A 135 -7.81 -5.89 -23.34
C ILE A 135 -7.92 -7.09 -22.39
N ALA A 136 -6.84 -7.36 -21.67
CA ALA A 136 -6.85 -8.17 -20.47
C ALA A 136 -6.61 -7.29 -19.24
N LEU A 137 -7.17 -7.69 -18.10
CA LEU A 137 -6.88 -7.06 -16.82
C LEU A 137 -6.05 -7.99 -15.96
N HIS A 138 -5.08 -7.44 -15.25
CA HIS A 138 -4.34 -8.17 -14.23
C HIS A 138 -4.39 -7.42 -12.90
N PHE A 139 -5.15 -7.96 -11.95
CA PHE A 139 -5.22 -7.48 -10.59
C PHE A 139 -4.03 -7.99 -9.77
N HIS A 140 -3.24 -7.08 -9.22
CA HIS A 140 -2.21 -7.34 -8.23
C HIS A 140 -2.73 -6.91 -6.85
N LEU A 141 -3.24 -7.86 -6.07
CA LEU A 141 -3.88 -7.58 -4.80
C LEU A 141 -2.89 -7.72 -3.64
N VAL A 142 -2.63 -6.61 -2.95
CA VAL A 142 -2.00 -6.66 -1.61
C VAL A 142 -3.10 -7.00 -0.62
N THR A 143 -3.06 -8.20 -0.06
CA THR A 143 -4.21 -8.80 0.66
C THR A 143 -3.75 -9.57 1.91
N ASP A 144 -4.72 -10.00 2.73
CA ASP A 144 -4.55 -11.06 3.74
C ASP A 144 -5.33 -12.33 3.30
N PRO A 145 -5.11 -13.49 3.96
CA PRO A 145 -5.78 -14.74 3.58
C PRO A 145 -7.31 -14.68 3.57
N SER A 146 -7.93 -13.97 4.52
CA SER A 146 -9.39 -13.87 4.60
C SER A 146 -9.97 -12.95 3.53
N SER A 147 -9.31 -11.82 3.28
CA SER A 147 -9.69 -10.86 2.26
C SER A 147 -9.45 -11.41 0.85
N TRP A 148 -8.46 -12.30 0.69
CA TRP A 148 -8.16 -12.97 -0.58
C TRP A 148 -9.34 -13.82 -1.06
N GLU A 149 -9.91 -14.66 -0.19
CA GLU A 149 -11.07 -15.50 -0.55
C GLU A 149 -12.26 -14.63 -0.97
N ILE A 150 -12.50 -13.52 -0.27
CA ILE A 150 -13.56 -12.56 -0.62
C ILE A 150 -13.28 -11.88 -1.97
N ALA A 151 -12.02 -11.54 -2.25
CA ALA A 151 -11.64 -10.93 -3.52
C ALA A 151 -11.90 -11.87 -4.69
N LYS A 152 -11.54 -13.15 -4.55
CA LYS A 152 -11.82 -14.19 -5.55
C LYS A 152 -13.32 -14.29 -5.83
N GLU A 153 -14.15 -14.36 -4.78
CA GLU A 153 -15.62 -14.39 -4.94
C GLU A 153 -16.14 -13.19 -5.74
N VAL A 154 -15.69 -11.98 -5.39
CA VAL A 154 -16.15 -10.73 -6.02
C VAL A 154 -15.71 -10.67 -7.48
N ILE A 155 -14.43 -10.92 -7.75
CA ILE A 155 -13.88 -10.88 -9.12
C ILE A 155 -14.53 -11.97 -9.97
N HIS A 156 -14.67 -13.19 -9.46
CA HIS A 156 -15.35 -14.29 -10.16
C HIS A 156 -16.81 -13.96 -10.47
N TYR A 157 -17.52 -13.28 -9.57
CA TYR A 157 -18.91 -12.91 -9.81
C TYR A 157 -19.05 -11.80 -10.86
N GLU A 158 -18.19 -10.77 -10.81
CA GLU A 158 -18.24 -9.67 -11.77
C GLU A 158 -17.63 -10.05 -13.13
N SER A 159 -16.68 -10.99 -13.20
CA SER A 159 -16.09 -11.49 -14.45
C SER A 159 -17.10 -12.18 -15.36
N LYS A 160 -18.15 -12.81 -14.79
CA LYS A 160 -19.26 -13.42 -15.57
C LYS A 160 -20.03 -12.44 -16.44
N LYS A 161 -19.87 -11.12 -16.20
CA LYS A 161 -20.61 -10.06 -16.89
C LYS A 161 -19.81 -9.43 -18.03
N THR A 162 -18.61 -9.94 -18.30
CA THR A 162 -17.69 -9.39 -19.28
C THR A 162 -17.03 -10.49 -20.10
N LYS A 163 -16.44 -10.13 -21.23
CA LYS A 163 -15.66 -11.02 -22.09
C LYS A 163 -14.15 -10.76 -21.96
N ILE A 164 -13.74 -9.85 -21.08
CA ILE A 164 -12.32 -9.58 -20.85
C ILE A 164 -11.70 -10.73 -20.07
N ASN A 165 -10.45 -11.04 -20.39
CA ASN A 165 -9.67 -11.99 -19.61
C ASN A 165 -9.14 -11.30 -18.35
N ILE A 166 -9.22 -11.98 -17.20
CA ILE A 166 -8.81 -11.42 -15.92
C ILE A 166 -7.77 -12.34 -15.27
N GLN A 167 -6.65 -11.76 -14.86
CA GLN A 167 -5.65 -12.41 -14.03
C GLN A 167 -5.68 -11.78 -12.64
N VAL A 168 -5.41 -12.57 -11.61
CA VAL A 168 -5.36 -12.09 -10.23
C VAL A 168 -4.16 -12.70 -9.52
N SER A 169 -3.27 -11.85 -9.01
CA SER A 169 -2.12 -12.23 -8.20
C SER A 169 -2.26 -11.70 -6.78
N ALA A 170 -2.07 -12.56 -5.79
CA ALA A 170 -2.09 -12.19 -4.39
C ALA A 170 -0.68 -11.94 -3.84
N TYR A 171 -0.52 -10.86 -3.09
CA TYR A 171 0.68 -10.49 -2.34
C TYR A 171 0.29 -10.32 -0.87
N PHE A 172 0.73 -11.23 0.00
CA PHE A 172 0.29 -11.22 1.38
C PHE A 172 1.00 -10.15 2.21
N VAL A 173 0.20 -9.36 2.94
CA VAL A 173 0.68 -8.20 3.71
C VAL A 173 1.72 -8.57 4.77
N ASP A 174 1.62 -9.75 5.38
CA ASP A 174 2.59 -10.21 6.39
C ASP A 174 3.96 -10.47 5.75
N THR A 175 3.99 -11.10 4.58
CA THR A 175 5.22 -11.33 3.81
C THR A 175 5.81 -10.01 3.34
N PHE A 176 4.97 -9.10 2.84
CA PHE A 176 5.38 -7.75 2.46
C PHE A 176 6.01 -7.00 3.65
N ALA A 177 5.35 -7.00 4.81
CA ALA A 177 5.82 -6.31 5.99
C ALA A 177 7.17 -6.85 6.46
N GLN A 178 7.37 -8.17 6.43
CA GLN A 178 8.65 -8.80 6.76
C GLN A 178 9.75 -8.43 5.76
N GLN A 179 9.44 -8.47 4.46
CA GLN A 179 10.42 -8.21 3.40
C GLN A 179 10.92 -6.76 3.41
N PHE A 180 10.05 -5.79 3.73
CA PHE A 180 10.37 -4.37 3.67
C PHE A 180 10.37 -3.67 5.03
N ILE A 181 10.54 -4.42 6.12
CA ILE A 181 10.43 -3.92 7.50
C ILE A 181 11.24 -2.66 7.74
N THR A 182 12.51 -2.62 7.32
CA THR A 182 13.37 -1.44 7.49
C THR A 182 12.86 -0.22 6.76
N THR A 183 12.31 -0.36 5.54
CA THR A 183 11.75 0.77 4.82
C THR A 183 10.45 1.23 5.48
N ILE A 184 9.61 0.29 5.91
CA ILE A 184 8.33 0.58 6.57
C ILE A 184 8.57 1.33 7.88
N GLU A 185 9.51 0.88 8.71
CA GLU A 185 9.86 1.55 9.98
C GLU A 185 10.31 3.00 9.76
N VAL A 186 11.13 3.24 8.72
CA VAL A 186 11.56 4.59 8.36
C VAL A 186 10.36 5.44 7.91
N LEU A 187 9.50 4.92 7.04
CA LEU A 187 8.33 5.68 6.56
C LEU A 187 7.34 5.96 7.70
N GLN A 188 7.13 5.01 8.61
CA GLN A 188 6.29 5.16 9.79
C GLN A 188 6.78 6.27 10.71
N GLN A 189 8.10 6.41 10.89
CA GLN A 189 8.69 7.47 11.71
C GLN A 189 8.24 8.87 11.27
N TYR A 190 8.05 9.10 9.97
CA TYR A 190 7.78 10.42 9.41
C TYR A 190 6.32 10.65 9.00
N PHE A 191 5.59 9.57 8.66
CA PHE A 191 4.31 9.67 7.96
C PHE A 191 3.15 8.93 8.64
N SER A 192 3.35 8.32 9.82
CA SER A 192 2.25 7.74 10.61
C SER A 192 1.68 8.75 11.60
N ALA A 193 0.35 8.77 11.74
CA ALA A 193 -0.26 9.30 12.95
C ALA A 193 0.19 8.44 14.15
N LYS A 194 0.49 9.07 15.29
CA LYS A 194 0.93 8.51 16.60
C LYS A 194 0.94 6.96 16.73
N PRO A 195 1.94 6.36 17.41
CA PRO A 195 2.00 4.91 17.65
C PRO A 195 0.63 4.34 18.08
N GLY A 196 0.12 3.36 17.32
CA GLY A 196 -1.16 2.70 17.58
C GLY A 196 -2.40 3.23 16.84
N THR A 197 -2.27 4.17 15.89
CA THR A 197 -3.40 4.58 15.02
C THR A 197 -3.58 3.68 13.79
N TYR A 198 -4.72 3.81 13.11
CA TYR A 198 -5.06 3.06 11.89
C TYR A 198 -3.95 3.10 10.83
N TYR A 199 -3.28 4.25 10.64
CA TYR A 199 -2.22 4.47 9.66
C TYR A 199 -0.86 3.86 10.02
N ASN A 200 -0.74 3.21 11.18
CA ASN A 200 0.49 2.54 11.62
C ASN A 200 0.63 1.11 11.04
N GLN A 201 -0.22 0.72 10.09
CA GLN A 201 -0.15 -0.59 9.44
C GLN A 201 0.77 -0.52 8.22
N ALA A 202 1.58 -1.57 8.01
CA ALA A 202 2.48 -1.69 6.87
C ALA A 202 1.78 -1.45 5.51
N LEU A 203 0.48 -1.73 5.41
CA LEU A 203 -0.29 -1.57 4.19
C LEU A 203 -0.33 -0.12 3.67
N PHE A 204 -0.26 0.90 4.54
CA PHE A 204 -0.28 2.32 4.12
C PHE A 204 1.01 2.76 3.41
N TYR A 205 2.00 1.87 3.37
CA TYR A 205 3.29 2.09 2.73
C TYR A 205 3.52 1.09 1.59
N ALA A 206 2.54 0.24 1.29
CA ALA A 206 2.71 -0.83 0.31
C ALA A 206 2.98 -0.28 -1.10
N SER A 207 2.30 0.80 -1.49
CA SER A 207 2.44 1.41 -2.82
C SER A 207 3.89 1.82 -3.12
N VAL A 208 4.62 2.31 -2.11
CA VAL A 208 6.01 2.78 -2.23
C VAL A 208 6.98 1.66 -2.64
N ARG A 209 6.67 0.41 -2.28
CA ARG A 209 7.48 -0.79 -2.55
C ARG A 209 6.82 -1.75 -3.55
N LEU A 210 5.72 -1.37 -4.19
CA LEU A 210 5.12 -2.16 -5.29
C LEU A 210 6.12 -2.49 -6.41
N PRO A 211 7.06 -1.61 -6.83
CA PRO A 211 8.05 -1.98 -7.84
C PRO A 211 8.87 -3.23 -7.48
N ASP A 212 9.10 -3.47 -6.19
CA ASP A 212 9.89 -4.60 -5.70
C ASP A 212 9.04 -5.86 -5.45
N LEU A 213 7.71 -5.73 -5.39
CA LEU A 213 6.76 -6.83 -5.25
C LEU A 213 6.27 -7.38 -6.59
N ILE A 214 5.98 -6.47 -7.52
CA ILE A 214 5.40 -6.81 -8.82
C ILE A 214 6.51 -7.39 -9.71
N PRO A 215 6.23 -8.40 -10.55
CA PRO A 215 7.25 -9.02 -11.40
C PRO A 215 7.98 -8.04 -12.31
N SER A 216 9.22 -8.40 -12.65
CA SER A 216 10.15 -7.54 -13.37
C SER A 216 9.77 -7.29 -14.83
N ASP A 217 8.96 -8.17 -15.42
CA ASP A 217 8.42 -8.04 -16.77
C ASP A 217 7.22 -7.07 -16.86
N VAL A 218 6.62 -6.71 -15.72
CA VAL A 218 5.63 -5.62 -15.66
C VAL A 218 6.37 -4.29 -15.64
N ALA A 219 6.24 -3.54 -16.73
CA ALA A 219 6.90 -2.25 -16.91
C ALA A 219 6.14 -1.09 -16.25
N GLN A 220 4.81 -1.11 -16.31
CA GLN A 220 3.95 -0.05 -15.79
C GLN A 220 2.77 -0.62 -15.01
N LEU A 221 2.29 0.13 -14.03
CA LEU A 221 1.25 -0.30 -13.08
C LEU A 221 0.36 0.89 -12.71
N ILE A 222 -0.95 0.65 -12.67
CA ILE A 222 -1.92 1.59 -12.12
C ILE A 222 -2.31 1.12 -10.71
N PHE A 223 -1.98 1.87 -9.68
CA PHE A 223 -2.50 1.65 -8.34
C PHE A 223 -3.78 2.46 -8.14
N VAL A 224 -4.83 1.83 -7.58
CA VAL A 224 -6.08 2.50 -7.24
C VAL A 224 -6.59 2.10 -5.85
N ASP A 225 -7.14 3.07 -5.13
CA ASP A 225 -7.84 2.82 -3.87
C ASP A 225 -9.17 2.08 -4.11
N VAL A 226 -9.55 1.29 -3.11
CA VAL A 226 -10.73 0.42 -3.16
C VAL A 226 -12.06 1.17 -3.10
N ASP A 227 -12.07 2.39 -2.57
CA ASP A 227 -13.24 3.28 -2.49
C ASP A 227 -13.36 4.22 -3.70
N THR A 228 -12.83 3.79 -4.84
CA THR A 228 -12.97 4.47 -6.14
C THR A 228 -14.11 3.90 -6.97
N GLU A 229 -14.62 4.70 -7.93
CA GLU A 229 -15.60 4.28 -8.93
C GLU A 229 -15.24 4.85 -10.30
N PHE A 230 -15.02 3.95 -11.28
CA PHE A 230 -14.74 4.31 -12.66
C PHE A 230 -16.00 4.80 -13.37
N ARG A 231 -15.83 5.88 -14.15
CA ARG A 231 -16.83 6.48 -15.05
C ARG A 231 -16.35 6.50 -16.50
N ASP A 232 -15.09 6.16 -16.73
CA ASP A 232 -14.48 6.01 -18.04
C ASP A 232 -13.62 4.74 -18.10
N SER A 233 -13.15 4.42 -19.29
CA SER A 233 -12.34 3.23 -19.56
C SER A 233 -10.95 3.34 -18.92
N VAL A 234 -10.45 2.22 -18.37
CA VAL A 234 -9.12 2.18 -17.74
C VAL A 234 -7.99 2.27 -18.78
N GLU A 235 -8.27 1.92 -20.03
CA GLU A 235 -7.38 2.11 -21.17
C GLU A 235 -6.98 3.57 -21.34
N LYS A 236 -7.92 4.51 -21.17
CA LYS A 236 -7.61 5.94 -21.23
C LYS A 236 -6.77 6.42 -20.04
N LEU A 237 -6.91 5.78 -18.88
CA LEU A 237 -6.03 6.03 -17.73
C LEU A 237 -4.63 5.47 -18.03
N ASN A 238 -4.53 4.26 -18.60
CA ASN A 238 -3.28 3.66 -19.03
C ASN A 238 -2.56 4.52 -20.09
N GLN A 239 -3.29 5.11 -21.03
CA GLN A 239 -2.76 6.06 -22.00
C GLN A 239 -2.13 7.31 -21.37
N GLN A 240 -2.42 7.63 -20.09
CA GLN A 240 -1.74 8.75 -19.43
C GLN A 240 -0.22 8.54 -19.30
N PHE A 241 0.27 7.30 -19.34
CA PHE A 241 1.72 7.02 -19.37
C PHE A 241 2.42 7.59 -20.61
N GLU A 242 1.71 7.79 -21.73
CA GLU A 242 2.27 8.37 -22.96
C GLU A 242 2.66 9.84 -22.81
N TYR A 243 2.11 10.53 -21.80
CA TYR A 243 2.42 11.93 -21.50
C TYR A 243 3.59 12.09 -20.53
N PHE A 244 4.12 10.99 -20.00
CA PHE A 244 5.28 11.05 -19.11
C PHE A 244 6.53 11.31 -19.93
N ASP A 245 7.34 12.25 -19.49
CA ASP A 245 8.70 12.39 -20.01
C ASP A 245 9.64 11.27 -19.51
N ASP A 246 10.90 11.35 -19.94
CA ASP A 246 11.94 10.36 -19.65
C ASP A 246 12.48 10.42 -18.21
N GLN A 247 12.07 11.42 -17.41
CA GLN A 247 12.44 11.56 -16.00
C GLN A 247 11.31 11.16 -15.05
N GLN A 248 10.06 11.30 -15.48
CA GLN A 248 8.89 11.04 -14.66
C GLN A 248 8.73 9.54 -14.38
N LEU A 249 8.66 9.22 -13.09
CA LEU A 249 8.51 7.86 -12.56
C LEU A 249 7.06 7.57 -12.17
N LEU A 250 6.37 8.60 -11.70
CA LEU A 250 5.09 8.51 -11.02
C LEU A 250 4.09 9.52 -11.61
N GLY A 251 2.82 9.14 -11.69
CA GLY A 251 1.72 10.03 -12.06
C GLY A 251 0.67 10.08 -10.97
N LEU A 252 0.40 11.25 -10.41
CA LEU A 252 -0.61 11.43 -9.35
C LEU A 252 -1.47 12.65 -9.62
N ALA A 253 -2.71 12.60 -9.16
CA ALA A 253 -3.61 13.75 -9.23
C ALA A 253 -3.38 14.71 -8.05
N PRO A 254 -3.54 16.03 -8.26
CA PRO A 254 -3.45 17.02 -7.19
C PRO A 254 -4.41 16.70 -6.04
N GLU A 255 -3.95 16.93 -4.81
CA GLU A 255 -4.79 16.87 -3.61
C GLU A 255 -5.83 18.01 -3.64
N LEU A 256 -7.11 17.63 -3.60
CA LEU A 256 -8.26 18.54 -3.70
C LEU A 256 -8.74 19.08 -2.35
N SER A 257 -7.88 19.04 -1.33
CA SER A 257 -8.12 19.63 -0.02
C SER A 257 -6.90 20.45 0.45
N PRO A 258 -7.05 21.39 1.39
CA PRO A 258 -5.95 22.19 1.90
C PRO A 258 -5.05 21.45 2.91
N VAL A 259 -5.04 20.11 2.92
CA VAL A 259 -4.27 19.32 3.90
C VAL A 259 -2.78 19.67 3.89
N TYR A 260 -2.15 19.80 2.72
CA TYR A 260 -0.74 20.14 2.64
C TYR A 260 -0.46 21.63 2.84
N ARG A 261 -1.45 22.51 2.64
CA ARG A 261 -1.38 23.89 3.14
C ARG A 261 -1.21 23.90 4.66
N HIS A 262 -1.98 23.05 5.35
CA HIS A 262 -1.90 22.90 6.79
C HIS A 262 -0.57 22.28 7.24
N ILE A 263 -0.17 21.16 6.65
CA ILE A 263 1.09 20.46 6.99
C ILE A 263 2.30 21.38 6.78
N LEU A 264 2.31 22.16 5.70
CA LEU A 264 3.40 23.07 5.36
C LEU A 264 3.28 24.45 6.04
N TYR A 265 2.39 24.62 7.02
CA TYR A 265 2.15 25.92 7.66
C TYR A 265 3.43 26.60 8.19
N VAL A 266 4.30 25.84 8.88
CA VAL A 266 5.57 26.35 9.42
C VAL A 266 6.51 26.77 8.28
N TYR A 267 6.68 25.91 7.28
CA TYR A 267 7.52 26.20 6.12
C TYR A 267 7.04 27.44 5.35
N ARG A 268 5.75 27.51 5.05
CA ARG A 268 5.14 28.67 4.35
C ARG A 268 5.25 29.95 5.16
N ASN A 269 5.24 29.86 6.49
CA ASN A 269 5.46 31.02 7.34
C ASN A 269 6.88 31.56 7.27
N GLN A 270 7.87 30.70 7.07
CA GLN A 270 9.27 31.09 6.87
C GLN A 270 9.55 31.49 5.42
N HIS A 271 8.75 31.01 4.46
CA HIS A 271 8.92 31.22 3.03
C HIS A 271 7.65 31.83 2.42
N LYS A 272 7.42 33.13 2.67
CA LYS A 272 6.16 33.82 2.34
C LYS A 272 5.80 33.85 0.84
N THR A 273 6.77 33.70 -0.04
CA THR A 273 6.58 33.66 -1.50
C THR A 273 6.45 32.24 -2.06
N SER A 274 6.52 31.21 -1.21
CA SER A 274 6.42 29.82 -1.64
C SER A 274 5.03 29.52 -2.21
N LEU A 275 5.02 28.78 -3.32
CA LEU A 275 3.81 28.26 -3.97
C LEU A 275 3.42 26.86 -3.46
N LEU A 276 4.19 26.29 -2.53
CA LEU A 276 3.90 24.98 -1.94
C LEU A 276 2.74 25.08 -0.94
N GLY A 277 1.79 24.16 -1.01
CA GLY A 277 0.53 24.21 -0.25
C GLY A 277 -0.47 25.26 -0.74
N GLU A 278 -0.26 25.83 -1.93
CA GLU A 278 -1.24 26.68 -2.60
C GLU A 278 -2.19 25.84 -3.48
N PRO A 279 -3.42 26.31 -3.77
CA PRO A 279 -4.34 25.60 -4.63
C PRO A 279 -3.78 25.36 -6.04
N LYS A 280 -4.25 24.31 -6.71
CA LYS A 280 -3.88 24.05 -8.11
C LYS A 280 -4.18 25.26 -9.01
N GLY A 281 -3.32 25.49 -9.99
CA GLY A 281 -3.37 26.68 -10.86
C GLY A 281 -2.75 27.94 -10.25
N LYS A 282 -2.50 27.98 -8.94
CA LYS A 282 -1.69 29.01 -8.26
C LYS A 282 -0.37 28.48 -7.74
N GLY A 283 -0.33 27.21 -7.37
CA GLY A 283 0.87 26.52 -6.91
C GLY A 283 0.66 25.03 -6.82
N PHE A 284 1.31 24.40 -5.84
CA PHE A 284 1.31 22.96 -5.66
C PHE A 284 0.57 22.55 -4.38
N PRO A 285 -0.63 21.96 -4.48
CA PRO A 285 -1.42 21.59 -3.31
C PRO A 285 -0.99 20.26 -2.67
N GLY A 286 0.03 19.58 -3.20
CA GLY A 286 0.35 18.19 -2.90
C GLY A 286 -0.41 17.21 -3.78
N TYR A 287 -0.22 15.91 -3.55
CA TYR A 287 -0.84 14.84 -4.32
C TYR A 287 -1.74 13.96 -3.46
N ASN A 288 -2.72 13.31 -4.09
CA ASN A 288 -3.55 12.29 -3.47
C ASN A 288 -3.16 10.89 -3.98
N SER A 289 -3.04 9.90 -3.09
CA SER A 289 -2.56 8.55 -3.43
C SER A 289 -3.66 7.58 -3.90
N GLY A 290 -4.92 8.01 -3.99
CA GLY A 290 -6.02 7.13 -4.41
C GLY A 290 -5.95 6.64 -5.86
N VAL A 291 -5.15 7.31 -6.70
CA VAL A 291 -4.76 6.84 -8.04
C VAL A 291 -3.31 7.21 -8.29
N VAL A 292 -2.47 6.21 -8.55
CA VAL A 292 -1.04 6.38 -8.83
C VAL A 292 -0.64 5.58 -10.05
N LEU A 293 -0.09 6.25 -11.06
CA LEU A 293 0.54 5.62 -12.21
C LEU A 293 2.03 5.43 -11.93
N MET A 294 2.56 4.23 -12.14
CA MET A 294 3.94 3.89 -11.79
C MET A 294 4.67 3.29 -13.00
N LYS A 295 5.77 3.92 -13.44
CA LYS A 295 6.74 3.30 -14.38
C LYS A 295 7.71 2.40 -13.60
N LEU A 296 7.27 1.19 -13.26
CA LEU A 296 7.98 0.26 -12.37
C LEU A 296 9.42 -0.02 -12.83
N ASN A 297 9.64 -0.22 -14.12
CA ASN A 297 10.97 -0.45 -14.69
C ASN A 297 11.93 0.73 -14.39
N MET A 298 11.46 1.96 -14.56
CA MET A 298 12.25 3.17 -14.28
C MET A 298 12.43 3.38 -12.77
N MET A 299 11.40 3.11 -11.96
CA MET A 299 11.50 3.20 -10.50
C MET A 299 12.54 2.25 -9.92
N ARG A 300 12.60 0.99 -10.42
CA ARG A 300 13.61 0.00 -10.02
C ARG A 300 15.03 0.45 -10.37
N GLN A 301 15.20 1.15 -11.48
CA GLN A 301 16.51 1.63 -11.97
C GLN A 301 16.92 2.99 -11.38
N SER A 302 15.99 3.74 -10.80
CA SER A 302 16.25 5.06 -10.26
C SER A 302 16.99 5.00 -8.92
N SER A 303 18.29 5.28 -8.96
CA SER A 303 19.12 5.42 -7.75
C SER A 303 18.59 6.54 -6.84
N LEU A 304 18.04 7.61 -7.41
CA LEU A 304 17.41 8.70 -6.67
C LEU A 304 16.18 8.19 -5.89
N TYR A 305 15.28 7.44 -6.55
CA TYR A 305 14.11 6.87 -5.87
C TYR A 305 14.53 5.94 -4.72
N GLN A 306 15.52 5.07 -4.94
CA GLN A 306 16.01 4.18 -3.88
C GLN A 306 16.65 4.96 -2.71
N ALA A 307 17.39 6.04 -2.99
CA ALA A 307 17.98 6.89 -1.96
C ALA A 307 16.91 7.63 -1.13
N LEU A 308 15.79 8.00 -1.75
CA LEU A 308 14.66 8.66 -1.09
C LEU A 308 13.93 7.78 -0.08
N LEU A 309 14.10 6.45 -0.14
CA LEU A 309 13.52 5.49 0.82
C LEU A 309 14.35 5.31 2.09
N THR A 310 15.45 6.04 2.23
CA THR A 310 16.36 5.93 3.38
C THR A 310 16.06 6.99 4.44
N ASN A 311 16.38 6.66 5.70
CA ASN A 311 16.22 7.59 6.82
C ASN A 311 17.01 8.89 6.63
N VAL A 312 18.19 8.82 6.02
CA VAL A 312 19.04 10.00 5.79
C VAL A 312 18.34 11.03 4.89
N SER A 313 17.79 10.56 3.77
CA SER A 313 17.07 11.44 2.84
C SER A 313 15.78 11.97 3.45
N LEU A 314 14.99 11.09 4.09
CA LEU A 314 13.70 11.49 4.64
C LEU A 314 13.85 12.45 5.81
N ALA A 315 14.78 12.22 6.75
CA ALA A 315 15.09 13.16 7.83
C ALA A 315 15.40 14.55 7.27
N LYS A 316 16.29 14.62 6.28
CA LYS A 316 16.69 15.88 5.63
C LYS A 316 15.51 16.60 5.00
N LEU A 317 14.65 15.89 4.27
CA LEU A 317 13.49 16.49 3.59
C LEU A 317 12.42 16.92 4.60
N THR A 318 12.10 16.09 5.58
CA THR A 318 11.11 16.44 6.61
C THR A 318 11.57 17.64 7.43
N ASP A 319 12.86 17.73 7.75
CA ASP A 319 13.42 18.89 8.44
C ASP A 319 13.35 20.15 7.56
N LYS A 320 13.79 20.06 6.29
CA LYS A 320 13.74 21.17 5.33
C LYS A 320 12.34 21.77 5.20
N TYR A 321 11.33 20.91 5.09
CA TYR A 321 9.93 21.33 4.89
C TYR A 321 9.13 21.46 6.18
N SER A 322 9.77 21.28 7.35
CA SER A 322 9.07 21.19 8.65
C SER A 322 7.83 20.27 8.58
N PHE A 323 7.96 19.17 7.85
CA PHE A 323 6.86 18.34 7.40
C PHE A 323 6.53 17.28 8.45
N LYS A 324 5.26 17.22 8.86
CA LYS A 324 4.74 16.20 9.79
C LYS A 324 3.55 15.49 9.17
N GLY A 325 3.82 14.30 8.61
CA GLY A 325 2.82 13.49 7.93
C GLY A 325 1.96 12.66 8.87
N HIS A 326 0.85 12.17 8.34
CA HIS A 326 -0.07 11.22 8.97
C HIS A 326 -0.88 10.38 7.95
N LEU A 327 -0.60 10.47 6.65
CA LEU A 327 -1.34 9.87 5.54
C LEU A 327 -0.54 8.81 4.77
N GLY A 328 0.56 8.31 5.36
CA GLY A 328 1.30 7.18 4.80
C GLY A 328 2.04 7.51 3.50
N ASP A 329 1.82 6.69 2.48
CA ASP A 329 2.41 6.85 1.14
C ASP A 329 2.10 8.20 0.47
N GLN A 330 0.91 8.75 0.69
CA GLN A 330 0.51 10.05 0.15
C GLN A 330 1.48 11.17 0.59
N ASP A 331 1.91 11.12 1.84
CA ASP A 331 2.84 12.08 2.41
C ASP A 331 4.25 11.89 1.88
N PHE A 332 4.66 10.63 1.68
CA PHE A 332 5.94 10.34 1.03
C PHE A 332 5.95 10.91 -0.39
N TYR A 333 4.96 10.60 -1.23
CA TYR A 333 4.90 11.11 -2.60
C TYR A 333 4.84 12.63 -2.64
N THR A 334 4.03 13.23 -1.77
CA THR A 334 3.94 14.69 -1.70
C THR A 334 5.27 15.31 -1.29
N LEU A 335 5.91 14.83 -0.22
CA LEU A 335 7.20 15.35 0.25
C LEU A 335 8.29 15.23 -0.83
N VAL A 336 8.36 14.09 -1.51
CA VAL A 336 9.32 13.91 -2.62
C VAL A 336 9.00 14.88 -3.75
N ALA A 337 7.73 15.09 -4.11
CA ALA A 337 7.33 16.03 -5.15
C ALA A 337 7.63 17.50 -4.80
N LEU A 338 7.69 17.87 -3.51
CA LEU A 338 8.14 19.20 -3.09
C LEU A 338 9.60 19.46 -3.51
N GLU A 339 10.45 18.43 -3.42
CA GLU A 339 11.89 18.55 -3.72
C GLU A 339 12.23 18.20 -5.18
N TYR A 340 11.61 17.16 -5.70
CA TYR A 340 11.94 16.55 -6.99
C TYR A 340 10.69 16.46 -7.88
N PRO A 341 10.08 17.60 -8.27
CA PRO A 341 8.86 17.62 -9.05
C PRO A 341 9.00 16.96 -10.44
N HIS A 342 10.21 16.93 -11.00
CA HIS A 342 10.50 16.28 -12.29
C HIS A 342 10.31 14.76 -12.28
N LEU A 343 10.22 14.12 -11.10
CA LEU A 343 9.89 12.69 -11.01
C LEU A 343 8.38 12.43 -11.18
N PHE A 344 7.56 13.47 -11.23
CA PHE A 344 6.10 13.36 -11.20
C PHE A 344 5.43 13.99 -12.42
N TYR A 345 4.54 13.21 -13.01
CA TYR A 345 3.51 13.70 -13.92
C TYR A 345 2.25 14.07 -13.11
N THR A 346 1.76 15.29 -13.26
CA THR A 346 0.51 15.70 -12.61
C THR A 346 -0.69 15.24 -13.45
N LEU A 347 -1.43 14.24 -12.96
CA LEU A 347 -2.66 13.80 -13.60
C LEU A 347 -3.75 14.88 -13.55
N PRO A 348 -4.59 14.97 -14.59
CA PRO A 348 -5.83 15.73 -14.52
C PRO A 348 -6.70 15.30 -13.33
N CYS A 349 -7.29 16.25 -12.60
CA CYS A 349 -8.05 15.94 -11.37
C CYS A 349 -9.28 15.05 -11.61
N ASN A 350 -9.79 14.96 -12.84
CA ASN A 350 -10.90 14.09 -13.20
C ASN A 350 -10.56 12.60 -13.15
N TRP A 351 -9.27 12.24 -13.13
CA TRP A 351 -8.80 10.86 -12.92
C TRP A 351 -8.71 10.46 -11.45
N ASN A 352 -8.92 11.40 -10.52
CA ASN A 352 -9.05 11.12 -9.09
C ASN A 352 -9.89 12.24 -8.46
N ARG A 353 -11.19 12.25 -8.77
CA ARG A 353 -12.12 13.23 -8.19
C ARG A 353 -12.42 12.85 -6.75
N GLN A 354 -11.59 13.32 -5.84
CA GLN A 354 -11.74 13.18 -4.40
C GLN A 354 -13.01 13.89 -3.91
N LEU A 355 -13.75 13.25 -3.02
CA LEU A 355 -15.03 13.76 -2.53
C LEU A 355 -14.97 14.29 -1.09
N CYS A 356 -13.92 13.97 -0.35
CA CYS A 356 -13.77 14.38 1.03
C CYS A 356 -13.78 15.90 1.22
N GLN A 357 -14.68 16.37 2.09
CA GLN A 357 -14.76 17.79 2.49
C GLN A 357 -14.40 18.01 3.96
N TRP A 358 -13.75 17.04 4.61
CA TRP A 358 -13.43 17.12 6.04
C TRP A 358 -12.71 18.43 6.40
N TRP A 359 -11.72 18.83 5.59
CA TRP A 359 -10.94 20.05 5.81
C TRP A 359 -11.72 21.36 5.66
N LYS A 360 -12.87 21.35 4.97
CA LYS A 360 -13.74 22.55 4.82
C LYS A 360 -14.15 23.10 6.19
N SER A 361 -14.55 22.22 7.10
CA SER A 361 -14.97 22.58 8.47
C SER A 361 -13.84 22.67 9.49
N LYS A 362 -12.57 22.70 9.04
CA LYS A 362 -11.38 22.71 9.91
C LYS A 362 -10.56 23.99 9.80
N GLY A 363 -11.25 25.10 9.54
CA GLY A 363 -10.66 26.44 9.47
C GLY A 363 -10.17 26.86 8.08
N TYR A 364 -10.66 26.22 7.02
CA TYR A 364 -10.29 26.53 5.64
C TYR A 364 -11.50 26.79 4.72
N GLU A 365 -12.67 27.08 5.30
CA GLU A 365 -13.92 27.24 4.56
C GLU A 365 -13.81 28.30 3.44
N ASP A 366 -13.12 29.39 3.72
CA ASP A 366 -12.90 30.54 2.83
C ASP A 366 -12.07 30.21 1.57
N ILE A 367 -11.17 29.23 1.67
CA ILE A 367 -10.29 28.83 0.56
C ILE A 367 -10.59 27.43 0.03
N PHE A 368 -11.47 26.66 0.67
CA PHE A 368 -11.66 25.23 0.38
C PHE A 368 -12.02 24.98 -1.08
N GLU A 369 -12.96 25.75 -1.64
CA GLU A 369 -13.41 25.58 -3.02
C GLU A 369 -12.29 25.78 -4.05
N LEU A 370 -11.27 26.60 -3.74
CA LEU A 370 -10.11 26.78 -4.61
C LEU A 370 -9.29 25.49 -4.77
N PHE A 371 -9.28 24.63 -3.75
CA PHE A 371 -8.65 23.31 -3.82
C PHE A 371 -9.61 22.28 -4.42
N TYR A 372 -10.87 22.32 -3.98
CA TYR A 372 -11.86 21.26 -4.22
C TYR A 372 -12.43 21.24 -5.63
N GLU A 373 -12.48 22.38 -6.32
CA GLU A 373 -13.06 22.50 -7.65
C GLU A 373 -12.35 21.58 -8.64
N CYS A 374 -13.07 20.68 -9.32
CA CYS A 374 -12.56 19.91 -10.45
C CYS A 374 -13.60 19.92 -11.56
N LYS A 375 -13.27 20.58 -12.68
CA LYS A 375 -14.18 20.78 -13.82
C LYS A 375 -13.96 19.72 -14.90
N GLY A 376 -14.96 19.55 -15.75
CA GLY A 376 -14.94 18.61 -16.88
C GLY A 376 -15.62 17.29 -16.55
N PHE A 377 -15.54 16.36 -17.52
CA PHE A 377 -16.06 15.01 -17.34
C PHE A 377 -15.22 14.24 -16.31
N ILE A 378 -15.87 13.74 -15.25
CA ILE A 378 -15.19 12.98 -14.21
C ILE A 378 -15.02 11.52 -14.65
N SER A 379 -13.78 11.08 -14.80
CA SER A 379 -13.42 9.74 -15.27
C SER A 379 -13.33 8.72 -14.13
N LEU A 380 -12.99 9.19 -12.91
CA LEU A 380 -12.93 8.36 -11.72
C LEU A 380 -13.26 9.20 -10.47
N TYR A 381 -14.26 8.75 -9.72
CA TYR A 381 -14.60 9.31 -8.41
C TYR A 381 -13.85 8.56 -7.30
N HIS A 382 -13.45 9.29 -6.27
CA HIS A 382 -12.79 8.74 -5.10
C HIS A 382 -13.57 9.12 -3.84
N GLY A 383 -14.22 8.12 -3.23
CA GLY A 383 -15.05 8.25 -2.03
C GLY A 383 -14.25 8.41 -0.74
N ASN A 384 -13.10 9.09 -0.79
CA ASN A 384 -12.19 9.23 0.34
C ASN A 384 -12.90 9.82 1.57
N CYS A 385 -12.39 9.43 2.75
CA CYS A 385 -12.97 9.73 4.06
C CYS A 385 -14.43 9.25 4.22
N ASN A 386 -14.79 8.15 3.54
CA ASN A 386 -16.14 7.55 3.51
C ASN A 386 -17.20 8.46 2.89
N SER A 387 -16.79 9.32 1.94
CA SER A 387 -17.71 10.20 1.22
C SER A 387 -18.57 9.39 0.25
N GLN A 388 -19.87 9.69 0.19
CA GLN A 388 -20.76 9.04 -0.76
C GLN A 388 -20.42 9.47 -2.20
N ILE A 389 -20.16 8.51 -3.07
CA ILE A 389 -19.98 8.76 -4.50
C ILE A 389 -21.35 9.01 -5.15
N PRO A 390 -21.53 10.09 -5.94
CA PRO A 390 -22.77 10.37 -6.65
C PRO A 390 -23.19 9.24 -7.58
N ASP A 391 -24.50 9.02 -7.70
CA ASP A 391 -25.04 8.01 -8.62
C ASP A 391 -24.74 8.37 -10.09
N ALA A 392 -24.66 7.36 -10.94
CA ALA A 392 -24.33 7.53 -12.35
C ALA A 392 -25.40 8.27 -13.18
N ASN A 393 -26.57 8.54 -12.58
CA ASN A 393 -27.78 9.04 -13.25
C ASN A 393 -28.15 10.49 -12.86
N THR A 394 -27.26 11.21 -12.19
CA THR A 394 -27.46 12.64 -11.86
C THR A 394 -26.55 13.52 -12.67
#